data_AF-A0A417Y6G4-F1
#
_entry.id   AF-A0A417Y6G4-F1
#
_cell.length_a   1.000
_cell.length_b   1.000
_cell.length_c   1.000
_cell.angle_alpha   90.00
_cell.angle_beta   90.00
_cell.angle_gamma   90.00
#
_symmetry.space_group_name_H-M   'P 1'
#
loop_
_entity.id
_entity.type
_entity.pdbx_description
1 polymer ?
#
loop_
_entity_poly.entity_id
_entity_poly.type
_entity_poly.pdbx_seq_one_letter_code
_entity_poly.pdbx_strand_id
1 'polypeptide(L)'
;MANARASATRCSGGTPTSRVLPTPGGFTGITTTCCAVSTFGSATTCRSCQVGPSGPHRCPAQWQRSRAGSLRPVRVRKVQEKRSWAIGLAVVIIKPTLLATTKREWIGGEDNLPADQGCVIALNHLSHLDPITSALFVYDHGRIPRYLAKDGLFKNKALGFFLRQAGQIPVHRETPGAVGAYESAVAAVRRGEAVIIYPEATITRDPEMWPMRGKSGAARIALETGCPVIPVGQWGAQEILPPYTKKPLVFPRKKIVARVGPPVDLGDLASRQPRSADVINEATDRIMAAITQQVELIRNEEAPDERYDMRIHGDRFKNRKKAS
;
A
#
# COMPACT_ATOMS: atom_id res chain seq x y z
N MET A 1 -43.89 -16.97 47.32
CA MET A 1 -43.36 -18.32 47.05
C MET A 1 -41.93 -18.18 46.55
N ALA A 2 -40.99 -18.80 47.27
CA ALA A 2 -39.58 -19.10 46.98
C ALA A 2 -38.65 -18.02 46.36
N ASN A 3 -37.76 -17.53 47.24
CA ASN A 3 -36.48 -16.87 47.00
C ASN A 3 -35.39 -17.90 46.62
N ALA A 4 -34.40 -17.53 45.80
CA ALA A 4 -33.00 -17.97 45.98
C ALA A 4 -32.00 -17.09 45.19
N ARG A 5 -31.05 -16.52 45.93
CA ARG A 5 -29.82 -15.82 45.50
C ARG A 5 -28.61 -16.76 45.67
N ALA A 6 -27.49 -16.32 45.10
CA ALA A 6 -26.09 -16.68 45.38
C ALA A 6 -25.56 -17.96 44.67
N SER A 7 -24.28 -18.12 44.34
CA SER A 7 -23.08 -17.45 44.85
C SER A 7 -21.90 -17.61 43.87
N ALA A 8 -20.96 -16.66 43.92
CA ALA A 8 -19.63 -16.79 43.34
C ALA A 8 -18.68 -17.42 44.37
N THR A 9 -17.74 -18.27 43.93
CA THR A 9 -16.69 -18.82 44.79
C THR A 9 -15.33 -18.73 44.09
N ARG A 10 -14.40 -18.02 44.74
CA ARG A 10 -12.96 -18.02 44.46
C ARG A 10 -12.35 -19.35 44.91
N CYS A 11 -11.33 -19.83 44.20
CA CYS A 11 -10.31 -20.70 44.77
C CYS A 11 -8.91 -20.09 44.58
N SER A 12 -8.19 -20.03 45.69
CA SER A 12 -6.87 -19.48 45.96
C SER A 12 -5.73 -20.41 45.54
N GLY A 13 -4.54 -19.84 45.40
CA GLY A 13 -3.30 -20.50 44.99
C GLY A 13 -2.68 -21.47 46.00
N GLY A 14 -1.63 -22.14 45.52
CA GLY A 14 -0.72 -22.98 46.30
C GLY A 14 0.38 -23.57 45.39
N THR A 15 1.62 -23.13 45.60
CA THR A 15 2.85 -23.68 45.00
C THR A 15 3.29 -24.92 45.77
N PRO A 16 3.91 -25.93 45.12
CA PRO A 16 4.98 -26.65 45.80
C PRO A 16 6.26 -26.83 44.95
N THR A 17 7.34 -26.32 45.54
CA THR A 17 8.75 -26.74 45.59
C THR A 17 9.30 -27.86 44.69
N SER A 18 10.47 -27.52 44.11
CA SER A 18 11.53 -28.35 43.54
C SER A 18 12.07 -29.44 44.50
N ARG A 19 12.33 -30.64 43.95
CA ARG A 19 13.36 -31.57 44.46
C ARG A 19 13.92 -32.40 43.29
N VAL A 20 15.23 -32.29 43.05
CA VAL A 20 16.04 -33.10 42.12
C VAL A 20 16.82 -34.12 42.95
N LEU A 21 16.95 -35.37 42.47
CA LEU A 21 18.08 -36.33 42.65
C LEU A 21 17.80 -37.60 41.77
N PRO A 22 18.79 -38.49 41.47
CA PRO A 22 19.23 -38.81 40.10
C PRO A 22 18.72 -40.14 39.47
N THR A 23 19.07 -40.30 38.18
CA THR A 23 18.91 -41.37 37.16
C THR A 23 19.32 -42.80 37.63
N PRO A 24 19.10 -43.92 36.86
CA PRO A 24 18.91 -44.03 35.40
C PRO A 24 17.90 -45.09 34.87
N GLY A 25 17.45 -44.91 33.61
CA GLY A 25 17.02 -46.03 32.77
C GLY A 25 15.77 -45.78 31.92
N GLY A 26 15.99 -45.35 30.66
CA GLY A 26 15.22 -45.81 29.49
C GLY A 26 13.77 -45.35 29.32
N PHE A 27 13.59 -44.19 28.68
CA PHE A 27 12.36 -43.69 28.03
C PHE A 27 11.66 -44.79 27.20
N THR A 28 10.42 -45.19 27.50
CA THR A 28 9.09 -44.58 27.22
C THR A 28 8.65 -44.59 25.75
N GLY A 29 7.73 -45.52 25.44
CA GLY A 29 6.71 -45.33 24.42
C GLY A 29 5.61 -44.41 24.96
N ILE A 30 5.22 -43.40 24.19
CA ILE A 30 4.17 -42.45 24.56
C ILE A 30 2.86 -42.87 23.90
N THR A 31 1.96 -43.34 24.76
CA THR A 31 0.53 -43.51 24.52
C THR A 31 -0.11 -42.13 24.28
N THR A 32 -0.86 -42.00 23.19
CA THR A 32 -1.60 -40.77 22.84
C THR A 32 -2.85 -40.64 23.72
N THR A 33 -2.86 -39.68 24.64
CA THR A 33 -4.08 -39.27 25.34
C THR A 33 -4.80 -38.20 24.52
N CYS A 34 -6.02 -38.52 24.11
CA CYS A 34 -6.94 -37.64 23.40
C CYS A 34 -7.50 -36.58 24.35
N CYS A 35 -7.33 -35.29 24.05
CA CYS A 35 -8.07 -34.22 24.70
C CYS A 35 -8.88 -33.46 23.66
N ALA A 36 -10.20 -33.43 23.90
CA ALA A 36 -11.21 -32.74 23.11
C ALA A 36 -10.93 -31.23 23.03
N VAL A 37 -11.17 -30.64 21.86
CA VAL A 37 -11.23 -29.18 21.68
C VAL A 37 -12.64 -28.81 21.22
N SER A 38 -13.37 -28.21 22.14
CA SER A 38 -14.59 -27.45 21.91
C SER A 38 -14.29 -26.19 21.08
N THR A 39 -15.12 -25.97 20.05
CA THR A 39 -15.09 -24.84 19.13
C THR A 39 -15.47 -23.52 19.82
N PHE A 40 -14.55 -22.54 19.84
CA PHE A 40 -14.86 -21.11 19.94
C PHE A 40 -13.74 -20.25 19.35
N GLY A 41 -14.10 -19.40 18.38
CA GLY A 41 -13.51 -18.08 18.05
C GLY A 41 -12.00 -17.87 17.91
N SER A 42 -11.60 -17.44 16.71
CA SER A 42 -10.49 -16.51 16.39
C SER A 42 -9.04 -16.99 16.51
N ALA A 43 -8.24 -16.58 15.50
CA ALA A 43 -6.79 -16.66 15.39
C ALA A 43 -6.15 -18.07 15.33
N THR A 44 -5.96 -18.59 14.11
CA THR A 44 -4.97 -19.65 13.88
C THR A 44 -3.59 -19.03 13.70
N THR A 45 -2.91 -18.77 14.80
CA THR A 45 -1.47 -18.50 14.81
C THR A 45 -0.74 -19.77 14.36
N CYS A 46 0.19 -19.60 13.43
CA CYS A 46 1.06 -20.68 12.93
C CYS A 46 1.86 -21.28 14.10
N ARG A 47 1.49 -22.48 14.53
CA ARG A 47 2.20 -23.21 15.59
C ARG A 47 3.26 -24.10 14.91
N SER A 48 4.52 -23.65 14.99
CA SER A 48 5.78 -24.39 14.76
C SER A 48 5.90 -25.26 13.50
N CYS A 49 6.61 -24.76 12.49
CA CYS A 49 7.29 -25.63 11.52
C CYS A 49 8.52 -26.24 12.19
N GLN A 50 8.43 -27.50 12.63
CA GLN A 50 9.62 -28.29 12.93
C GLN A 50 10.34 -28.63 11.62
N VAL A 51 11.60 -28.25 11.55
CA VAL A 51 12.49 -28.39 10.40
C VAL A 51 13.01 -29.82 10.34
N GLY A 52 12.72 -30.53 9.25
CA GLY A 52 13.39 -31.77 8.85
C GLY A 52 14.23 -31.53 7.58
N PRO A 53 15.40 -32.18 7.41
CA PRO A 53 16.29 -31.90 6.29
C PRO A 53 15.85 -32.65 5.02
N SER A 54 16.10 -32.01 3.87
CA SER A 54 16.08 -32.55 2.49
C SER A 54 14.73 -32.90 1.84
N GLY A 55 14.21 -31.95 1.05
CA GLY A 55 13.19 -32.17 0.01
C GLY A 55 12.73 -30.85 -0.63
N PRO A 56 12.45 -30.77 -1.95
CA PRO A 56 12.07 -29.52 -2.61
C PRO A 56 10.71 -29.03 -2.08
N HIS A 57 10.71 -27.78 -1.60
CA HIS A 57 9.55 -27.13 -0.99
C HIS A 57 8.40 -26.99 -2.00
N ARG A 58 7.36 -27.82 -1.89
CA ARG A 58 6.07 -27.54 -2.52
C ARG A 58 5.21 -26.75 -1.55
N CYS A 59 4.89 -25.52 -1.93
CA CYS A 59 3.88 -24.70 -1.27
C CYS A 59 2.56 -25.51 -1.14
N PRO A 60 1.92 -25.59 0.05
CA PRO A 60 0.68 -26.33 0.22
C PRO A 60 -0.40 -25.84 -0.76
N ALA A 61 -1.11 -26.75 -1.42
CA ALA A 61 -2.11 -26.45 -2.46
C ALA A 61 -3.24 -25.49 -2.01
N GLN A 62 -3.42 -25.27 -0.70
CA GLN A 62 -4.34 -24.27 -0.16
C GLN A 62 -3.87 -22.81 -0.36
N TRP A 63 -2.55 -22.58 -0.50
CA TRP A 63 -1.96 -21.26 -0.80
C TRP A 63 -1.89 -20.96 -2.30
N GLN A 64 -2.01 -21.97 -3.17
CA GLN A 64 -2.11 -21.76 -4.61
C GLN A 64 -3.49 -21.24 -5.02
N ARG A 65 -4.55 -21.55 -4.27
CA ARG A 65 -5.92 -21.04 -4.54
C ARG A 65 -6.13 -19.57 -4.20
N SER A 66 -5.29 -18.95 -3.37
CA SER A 66 -5.38 -17.52 -3.03
C SER A 66 -4.65 -16.59 -4.00
N ARG A 67 -3.79 -17.10 -4.90
CA ARG A 67 -3.17 -16.30 -5.98
C ARG A 67 -4.17 -15.92 -7.08
N ALA A 68 -5.16 -16.77 -7.32
CA ALA A 68 -6.24 -16.53 -8.27
C ALA A 68 -7.44 -15.88 -7.56
N GLY A 69 -7.23 -14.72 -6.95
CA GLY A 69 -8.35 -13.85 -6.59
C GLY A 69 -9.17 -13.59 -7.85
N SER A 70 -10.42 -14.03 -7.85
CA SER A 70 -11.40 -13.83 -8.93
C SER A 70 -11.22 -12.44 -9.55
N LEU A 71 -10.83 -12.39 -10.83
CA LEU A 71 -10.78 -11.18 -11.65
C LEU A 71 -12.22 -10.70 -11.89
N ARG A 72 -12.91 -10.27 -10.83
CA ARG A 72 -14.20 -9.59 -10.99
C ARG A 72 -13.90 -8.27 -11.68
N PRO A 73 -14.55 -7.97 -12.82
CA PRO A 73 -14.41 -6.67 -13.44
C PRO A 73 -14.84 -5.59 -12.44
N VAL A 74 -13.97 -4.60 -12.24
CA VAL A 74 -14.19 -3.53 -11.25
C VAL A 74 -15.53 -2.86 -11.48
N ARG A 75 -16.35 -2.82 -10.43
CA ARG A 75 -17.59 -2.06 -10.45
C ARG A 75 -17.24 -0.58 -10.31
N VAL A 76 -17.29 0.14 -11.43
CA VAL A 76 -17.09 1.60 -11.44
C VAL A 76 -18.03 2.25 -10.42
N ARG A 77 -17.48 2.89 -9.39
CA ARG A 77 -18.28 3.58 -8.38
C ARG A 77 -18.56 5.00 -8.86
N LYS A 78 -19.80 5.49 -8.66
CA LYS A 78 -20.10 6.90 -8.91
C LYS A 78 -19.28 7.76 -7.97
N VAL A 79 -18.61 8.77 -8.52
CA VAL A 79 -17.88 9.77 -7.73
C VAL A 79 -18.84 10.52 -6.82
N GLN A 80 -18.62 10.41 -5.51
CA GLN A 80 -19.46 11.06 -4.49
C GLN A 80 -19.03 12.49 -4.19
N GLU A 81 -17.76 12.82 -4.44
CA GLU A 81 -17.21 14.17 -4.26
C GLU A 81 -17.79 15.17 -5.28
N LYS A 82 -18.03 16.41 -4.84
CA LYS A 82 -18.41 17.51 -5.75
C LYS A 82 -17.29 17.73 -6.77
N ARG A 83 -17.62 17.58 -8.06
CA ARG A 83 -16.69 17.81 -9.16
C ARG A 83 -16.55 19.30 -9.41
N SER A 84 -15.33 19.81 -9.40
CA SER A 84 -15.05 21.11 -9.97
C SER A 84 -15.10 21.03 -11.51
N TRP A 85 -15.26 22.18 -12.16
CA TRP A 85 -15.20 22.28 -13.62
C TRP A 85 -13.86 21.71 -14.16
N ALA A 86 -12.76 21.90 -13.42
CA ALA A 86 -11.43 21.41 -13.81
C ALA A 86 -11.39 19.87 -13.82
N ILE A 87 -11.97 19.22 -12.81
CA ILE A 87 -12.10 17.76 -12.79
C ILE A 87 -13.02 17.27 -13.91
N GLY A 88 -14.13 17.98 -14.17
CA GLY A 88 -15.02 17.67 -15.30
C GLY A 88 -14.29 17.71 -16.65
N LEU A 89 -13.55 18.79 -16.91
CA LEU A 89 -12.75 18.95 -18.12
C LEU A 89 -11.66 17.88 -18.22
N ALA A 90 -10.95 17.60 -17.12
CA ALA A 90 -9.93 16.56 -17.06
C ALA A 90 -10.50 15.20 -17.46
N VAL A 91 -11.69 14.84 -16.96
CA VAL A 91 -12.35 13.57 -17.28
C VAL A 91 -12.71 13.50 -18.77
N VAL A 92 -13.28 14.57 -19.33
CA VAL A 92 -13.69 14.62 -20.74
C VAL A 92 -12.50 14.51 -21.68
N ILE A 93 -11.30 14.95 -21.28
CA ILE A 93 -10.10 14.87 -22.12
C ILE A 93 -9.32 13.57 -21.86
N ILE A 94 -8.99 13.29 -20.59
CA ILE A 94 -8.08 12.21 -20.19
C ILE A 94 -8.73 10.84 -20.40
N LYS A 95 -9.99 10.66 -19.99
CA LYS A 95 -10.65 9.36 -20.04
C LYS A 95 -10.77 8.81 -21.47
N PRO A 96 -11.30 9.55 -22.48
CA PRO A 96 -11.34 9.02 -23.84
C PRO A 96 -9.94 8.83 -24.43
N THR A 97 -8.99 9.72 -24.14
CA THR A 97 -7.60 9.58 -24.61
C THR A 97 -6.97 8.28 -24.12
N LEU A 98 -7.09 7.98 -22.81
CA LEU A 98 -6.57 6.73 -22.25
C LEU A 98 -7.34 5.50 -22.74
N LEU A 99 -8.66 5.61 -22.94
CA LEU A 99 -9.47 4.55 -23.51
C LEU A 99 -9.12 4.21 -24.96
N ALA A 100 -8.74 5.20 -25.75
CA ALA A 100 -8.32 5.02 -27.14
C ALA A 100 -6.89 4.43 -27.22
N THR A 101 -6.00 4.83 -26.32
CA THR A 101 -4.56 4.52 -26.41
C THR A 101 -4.10 3.35 -25.55
N THR A 102 -4.88 2.93 -24.55
CA THR A 102 -4.44 1.90 -23.58
C THR A 102 -5.53 0.87 -23.34
N LYS A 103 -5.15 -0.38 -23.06
CA LYS A 103 -6.05 -1.36 -22.42
C LYS A 103 -5.86 -1.20 -20.92
N ARG A 104 -6.93 -1.34 -20.13
CA ARG A 104 -6.86 -1.13 -18.68
C ARG A 104 -7.52 -2.28 -17.94
N GLU A 105 -6.87 -2.70 -16.87
CA GLU A 105 -7.35 -3.74 -15.98
C GLU A 105 -7.14 -3.28 -14.54
N TRP A 106 -8.25 -3.01 -13.87
CA TRP A 106 -8.28 -2.67 -12.46
C TRP A 106 -8.63 -3.95 -11.69
N ILE A 107 -7.87 -4.26 -10.64
CA ILE A 107 -8.04 -5.46 -9.83
C ILE A 107 -8.24 -5.06 -8.38
N GLY A 108 -9.40 -5.40 -7.83
CA GLY A 108 -9.80 -5.06 -6.47
C GLY A 108 -10.08 -3.56 -6.28
N GLY A 109 -10.21 -3.15 -5.01
CA GLY A 109 -10.44 -1.76 -4.61
C GLY A 109 -11.88 -1.43 -4.22
N GLU A 110 -12.84 -2.30 -4.52
CA GLU A 110 -14.24 -2.12 -4.12
C GLU A 110 -14.41 -2.07 -2.60
N ASP A 111 -13.74 -3.00 -1.91
CA ASP A 111 -13.80 -3.14 -0.44
C ASP A 111 -12.68 -2.38 0.27
N ASN A 112 -11.54 -2.21 -0.40
CA ASN A 112 -10.33 -1.65 0.22
C ASN A 112 -10.22 -0.14 0.10
N LEU A 113 -10.78 0.47 -0.95
CA LEU A 113 -10.63 1.90 -1.20
C LEU A 113 -11.83 2.63 -0.58
N PRO A 114 -11.64 3.45 0.48
CA PRO A 114 -12.77 4.06 1.16
C PRO A 114 -13.52 5.06 0.28
N ALA A 115 -14.86 5.09 0.40
CA ALA A 115 -15.71 5.92 -0.46
C ALA A 115 -15.88 7.36 0.07
N ASP A 116 -15.82 7.54 1.39
CA ASP A 116 -16.31 8.71 2.11
C ASP A 116 -15.32 9.26 3.16
N GLN A 117 -14.29 8.50 3.54
CA GLN A 117 -13.22 8.97 4.44
C GLN A 117 -11.93 9.34 3.68
N GLY A 118 -11.10 10.14 4.34
CA GLY A 118 -9.79 10.51 3.84
C GLY A 118 -8.83 9.33 3.88
N CYS A 119 -7.99 9.21 2.88
CA CYS A 119 -7.06 8.09 2.78
C CYS A 119 -5.79 8.48 2.03
N VAL A 120 -4.73 7.73 2.26
CA VAL A 120 -3.51 7.79 1.46
C VAL A 120 -3.52 6.61 0.50
N ILE A 121 -3.48 6.88 -0.80
CA ILE A 121 -3.29 5.85 -1.82
C ILE A 121 -1.81 5.88 -2.20
N ALA A 122 -1.09 4.81 -1.86
CA ALA A 122 0.35 4.70 -2.03
C ALA A 122 0.67 3.76 -3.21
N LEU A 123 1.36 4.29 -4.23
CA LEU A 123 1.68 3.55 -5.46
C LEU A 123 3.18 3.50 -5.75
N ASN A 124 3.64 2.44 -6.40
CA ASN A 124 4.96 2.43 -7.05
C ASN A 124 5.00 3.40 -8.25
N HIS A 125 6.18 3.87 -8.65
CA HIS A 125 6.31 4.87 -9.73
C HIS A 125 7.22 4.36 -10.87
N LEU A 126 6.66 4.14 -12.05
CA LEU A 126 7.30 3.55 -13.23
C LEU A 126 7.46 4.51 -14.41
N SER A 127 6.58 5.50 -14.54
CA SER A 127 6.53 6.38 -15.71
C SER A 127 6.01 7.78 -15.38
N HIS A 128 6.36 8.78 -16.21
CA HIS A 128 5.71 10.08 -16.18
C HIS A 128 4.21 10.02 -16.53
N LEU A 129 3.75 8.92 -17.12
CA LEU A 129 2.35 8.67 -17.42
C LEU A 129 1.53 8.25 -16.18
N ASP A 130 2.20 7.81 -15.10
CA ASP A 130 1.55 7.25 -13.91
C ASP A 130 0.51 8.17 -13.26
N PRO A 131 0.75 9.50 -13.09
CA PRO A 131 -0.26 10.38 -12.50
C PRO A 131 -1.54 10.43 -13.32
N ILE A 132 -1.46 10.23 -14.64
CA ILE A 132 -2.64 10.25 -15.52
C ILE A 132 -3.39 8.91 -15.45
N THR A 133 -2.67 7.78 -15.47
CA THR A 133 -3.30 6.45 -15.36
C THR A 133 -3.88 6.19 -13.97
N SER A 134 -3.13 6.52 -12.92
CA SER A 134 -3.62 6.43 -11.53
C SER A 134 -4.81 7.35 -11.29
N ALA A 135 -4.85 8.54 -11.91
CA ALA A 135 -6.00 9.43 -11.75
C ALA A 135 -7.28 8.83 -12.31
N LEU A 136 -7.20 8.19 -13.48
CA LEU A 136 -8.32 7.47 -14.06
C LEU A 136 -8.73 6.25 -13.22
N PHE A 137 -7.76 5.51 -12.70
CA PHE A 137 -8.00 4.39 -11.78
C PHE A 137 -8.76 4.85 -10.52
N VAL A 138 -8.31 5.90 -9.84
CA VAL A 138 -8.96 6.44 -8.63
C VAL A 138 -10.35 7.00 -8.96
N TYR A 139 -10.48 7.67 -10.10
CA TYR A 139 -11.75 8.19 -10.58
C TYR A 139 -12.79 7.10 -10.85
N ASP A 140 -12.38 5.99 -11.49
CA ASP A 140 -13.26 4.85 -11.72
C ASP A 140 -13.64 4.14 -10.39
N HIS A 141 -12.85 4.31 -9.33
CA HIS A 141 -13.20 3.90 -7.96
C HIS A 141 -14.05 4.94 -7.21
N GLY A 142 -14.55 5.98 -7.88
CA GLY A 142 -15.50 6.94 -7.31
C GLY A 142 -14.85 8.01 -6.43
N ARG A 143 -13.55 8.27 -6.58
CA ARG A 143 -12.82 9.25 -5.77
C ARG A 143 -12.08 10.25 -6.66
N ILE A 144 -11.79 11.44 -6.14
CA ILE A 144 -10.99 12.44 -6.85
C ILE A 144 -9.56 12.43 -6.31
N PRO A 145 -8.56 12.12 -7.16
CA PRO A 145 -7.17 12.05 -6.72
C PRO A 145 -6.59 13.44 -6.43
N ARG A 146 -5.94 13.59 -5.27
CA ARG A 146 -5.17 14.78 -4.88
C ARG A 146 -3.68 14.46 -4.87
N TYR A 147 -2.94 15.01 -5.81
CA TYR A 147 -1.49 14.84 -5.92
C TYR A 147 -0.76 15.97 -5.23
N LEU A 148 0.42 15.62 -4.70
CA LEU A 148 1.43 16.58 -4.27
C LEU A 148 2.20 17.06 -5.51
N ALA A 149 1.89 18.26 -6.00
CA ALA A 149 2.45 18.84 -7.21
C ALA A 149 3.48 19.92 -6.89
N LYS A 150 4.61 19.94 -7.62
CA LYS A 150 5.67 20.95 -7.41
C LYS A 150 5.11 22.36 -7.59
N ASP A 151 5.40 23.26 -6.64
CA ASP A 151 4.94 24.67 -6.67
C ASP A 151 5.27 25.40 -7.99
N GLY A 152 6.38 25.06 -8.64
CA GLY A 152 6.73 25.60 -9.95
C GLY A 152 5.63 25.42 -11.03
N LEU A 153 4.80 24.37 -10.93
CA LEU A 153 3.66 24.16 -11.82
C LEU A 153 2.52 25.17 -11.59
N PHE A 154 2.43 25.72 -10.37
CA PHE A 154 1.39 26.67 -9.98
C PHE A 154 1.72 28.12 -10.35
N LYS A 155 2.97 28.39 -10.75
CA LYS A 155 3.45 29.72 -11.17
C LYS A 155 2.87 30.16 -12.52
N ASN A 156 2.61 29.21 -13.43
CA ASN A 156 1.87 29.51 -14.65
C ASN A 156 0.40 29.80 -14.27
N LYS A 157 -0.13 30.97 -14.65
CA LYS A 157 -1.47 31.41 -14.21
C LYS A 157 -2.57 30.42 -14.63
N ALA A 158 -2.56 29.97 -15.89
CA ALA A 158 -3.58 29.06 -16.41
C ALA A 158 -3.47 27.65 -15.80
N LEU A 159 -2.26 27.06 -15.84
CA LEU A 159 -2.02 25.73 -15.28
C LEU A 159 -2.23 25.71 -13.77
N GLY A 160 -1.72 26.71 -13.05
CA GLY A 160 -1.89 26.84 -11.61
C GLY A 160 -3.34 27.04 -11.21
N PHE A 161 -4.12 27.82 -11.97
CA PHE A 161 -5.56 27.95 -11.74
C PHE A 161 -6.25 26.60 -11.92
N PHE A 162 -5.97 25.89 -13.01
CA PHE A 162 -6.51 24.55 -13.25
C PHE A 162 -6.15 23.57 -12.13
N LEU A 163 -4.88 23.51 -11.70
CA LEU A 163 -4.43 22.62 -10.64
C LEU A 163 -5.10 22.92 -9.29
N ARG A 164 -5.25 24.20 -8.94
CA ARG A 164 -5.99 24.62 -7.72
C ARG A 164 -7.46 24.22 -7.80
N GLN A 165 -8.10 24.43 -8.95
CA GLN A 165 -9.49 24.02 -9.17
C GLN A 165 -9.65 22.50 -9.17
N ALA A 166 -8.64 21.75 -9.60
CA ALA A 166 -8.55 20.31 -9.47
C ALA A 166 -8.15 19.84 -8.05
N GLY A 167 -7.97 20.76 -7.09
CA GLY A 167 -7.62 20.48 -5.69
C GLY A 167 -6.23 19.88 -5.49
N GLN A 168 -5.29 20.10 -6.42
CA GLN A 168 -3.94 19.59 -6.31
C GLN A 168 -3.16 20.36 -5.25
N ILE A 169 -2.32 19.64 -4.49
CA ILE A 169 -1.65 20.17 -3.29
C ILE A 169 -0.26 20.71 -3.70
N PRO A 170 0.01 22.02 -3.57
CA PRO A 170 1.31 22.57 -3.92
C PRO A 170 2.39 22.11 -2.92
N VAL A 171 3.56 21.76 -3.46
CA VAL A 171 4.76 21.40 -2.70
C VAL A 171 5.81 22.46 -2.90
N HIS A 172 6.05 23.23 -1.86
CA HIS A 172 7.17 24.17 -1.77
C HIS A 172 8.44 23.40 -1.39
N ARG A 173 9.51 23.57 -2.17
CA ARG A 173 10.84 23.13 -1.74
C ARG A 173 11.45 24.25 -0.91
N GLU A 174 11.81 23.95 0.33
CA GLU A 174 12.80 24.70 1.12
C GLU A 174 12.60 26.23 1.10
N THR A 175 11.42 26.69 1.48
CA THR A 175 11.16 28.13 1.70
C THR A 175 10.81 28.33 3.18
N PRO A 176 11.53 29.20 3.92
CA PRO A 176 11.17 29.52 5.30
C PRO A 176 9.75 30.11 5.36
N GLY A 177 8.85 29.48 6.12
CA GLY A 177 7.48 30.00 6.37
C GLY A 177 6.35 29.47 5.46
N ALA A 178 6.62 28.57 4.51
CA ALA A 178 5.55 27.90 3.78
C ALA A 178 4.92 26.77 4.63
N VAL A 179 3.59 26.70 4.69
CA VAL A 179 2.86 25.51 5.19
C VAL A 179 3.40 24.30 4.42
N GLY A 180 3.97 23.35 5.15
CA GLY A 180 4.69 22.24 4.55
C GLY A 180 3.77 21.43 3.63
N ALA A 181 4.31 20.87 2.55
CA ALA A 181 3.60 19.89 1.71
C ALA A 181 2.97 18.76 2.54
N TYR A 182 3.63 18.41 3.64
CA TYR A 182 3.15 17.48 4.65
C TYR A 182 1.87 17.97 5.35
N GLU A 183 1.86 19.19 5.88
CA GLU A 183 0.71 19.76 6.61
C GLU A 183 -0.50 19.91 5.68
N SER A 184 -0.27 20.32 4.43
CA SER A 184 -1.33 20.42 3.43
C SER A 184 -1.94 19.05 3.08
N ALA A 185 -1.10 18.00 3.01
CA ALA A 185 -1.56 16.63 2.80
C ALA A 185 -2.34 16.09 4.01
N VAL A 186 -1.88 16.36 5.24
CA VAL A 186 -2.60 16.04 6.48
C VAL A 186 -3.97 16.73 6.49
N ALA A 187 -4.03 18.01 6.14
CA ALA A 187 -5.29 18.75 6.07
C ALA A 187 -6.25 18.18 5.01
N ALA A 188 -5.74 17.81 3.83
CA ALA A 188 -6.52 17.17 2.78
C ALA A 188 -7.14 15.84 3.23
N VAL A 189 -6.34 14.97 3.85
CA VAL A 189 -6.82 13.72 4.44
C VAL A 189 -7.89 13.99 5.50
N ARG A 190 -7.67 14.94 6.41
CA ARG A 190 -8.67 15.31 7.44
C ARG A 190 -9.98 15.84 6.85
N ARG A 191 -9.96 16.44 5.65
CA ARG A 191 -11.17 16.86 4.91
C ARG A 191 -11.88 15.70 4.21
N GLY A 192 -11.38 14.48 4.33
CA GLY A 192 -11.98 13.33 3.69
C GLY A 192 -11.48 13.09 2.26
N GLU A 193 -10.37 13.69 1.83
CA GLU A 193 -9.86 13.60 0.45
C GLU A 193 -8.93 12.39 0.25
N ALA A 194 -8.86 11.87 -0.98
CA ALA A 194 -7.94 10.80 -1.37
C ALA A 194 -6.60 11.38 -1.84
N VAL A 195 -5.57 11.30 -1.00
CA VAL A 195 -4.23 11.83 -1.30
C VAL A 195 -3.38 10.74 -1.95
N ILE A 196 -2.83 11.05 -3.13
CA ILE A 196 -2.00 10.13 -3.90
C ILE A 196 -0.53 10.40 -3.59
N ILE A 197 0.18 9.36 -3.17
CA ILE A 197 1.60 9.43 -2.83
C ILE A 197 2.36 8.34 -3.59
N TYR A 198 3.48 8.74 -4.19
CA TYR A 198 4.50 7.84 -4.69
C TYR A 198 5.64 7.79 -3.67
N PRO A 199 5.72 6.78 -2.79
CA PRO A 199 6.67 6.80 -1.69
C PRO A 199 8.14 6.80 -2.15
N GLU A 200 8.43 6.27 -3.33
CA GLU A 200 9.76 6.31 -3.96
C GLU A 200 10.23 7.74 -4.28
N ALA A 201 9.30 8.70 -4.38
CA ALA A 201 9.48 10.12 -4.69
C ALA A 201 10.14 10.43 -6.05
N THR A 202 10.46 9.42 -6.84
CA THR A 202 10.90 9.52 -8.23
C THR A 202 10.40 8.28 -8.97
N ILE A 203 10.36 8.32 -10.31
CA ILE A 203 10.25 7.08 -11.11
C ILE A 203 11.36 6.11 -10.66
N THR A 204 11.10 4.81 -10.65
CA THR A 204 12.07 3.79 -10.24
C THR A 204 13.38 3.90 -11.03
N ARG A 205 14.49 3.58 -10.36
CA ARG A 205 15.83 3.42 -10.93
C ARG A 205 16.26 1.98 -10.97
N ASP A 206 15.49 1.10 -10.34
CA ASP A 206 15.72 -0.32 -10.39
C ASP A 206 15.75 -0.79 -11.85
N PRO A 207 16.77 -1.58 -12.26
CA PRO A 207 16.87 -2.10 -13.61
C PRO A 207 15.68 -2.94 -14.03
N GLU A 208 15.14 -3.72 -13.10
CA GLU A 208 14.01 -4.63 -13.26
C GLU A 208 12.66 -3.96 -12.93
N MET A 209 12.68 -2.66 -12.65
CA MET A 209 11.51 -1.83 -12.36
C MET A 209 10.73 -2.24 -11.10
N TRP A 210 11.39 -2.85 -10.13
CA TRP A 210 10.81 -3.08 -8.81
C TRP A 210 10.67 -1.77 -8.00
N PRO A 211 9.72 -1.72 -7.05
CA PRO A 211 9.62 -0.60 -6.12
C PRO A 211 10.91 -0.42 -5.30
N MET A 212 11.44 0.79 -5.30
CA MET A 212 12.67 1.14 -4.57
C MET A 212 12.43 1.35 -3.07
N ARG A 213 13.48 1.73 -2.34
CA ARG A 213 13.35 2.26 -0.97
C ARG A 213 12.37 3.45 -0.92
N GLY A 214 11.38 3.37 -0.03
CA GLY A 214 10.39 4.41 0.19
C GLY A 214 10.89 5.57 1.07
N LYS A 215 10.28 6.74 0.90
CA LYS A 215 10.35 7.86 1.83
C LYS A 215 9.17 7.83 2.80
N SER A 216 9.37 8.43 3.97
CA SER A 216 8.44 8.37 5.10
C SER A 216 7.20 9.25 4.99
N GLY A 217 6.97 9.95 3.88
CA GLY A 217 5.86 10.90 3.74
C GLY A 217 4.49 10.27 3.96
N ALA A 218 4.22 9.13 3.32
CA ALA A 218 2.96 8.39 3.48
C ALA A 218 2.77 7.89 4.92
N ALA A 219 3.82 7.27 5.50
CA ALA A 219 3.79 6.76 6.87
C ALA A 219 3.50 7.88 7.89
N ARG A 220 4.17 9.03 7.75
CA ARG A 220 3.96 10.17 8.66
C ARG A 220 2.53 10.70 8.58
N ILE A 221 1.98 10.85 7.38
CA ILE A 221 0.60 11.32 7.19
C ILE A 221 -0.38 10.34 7.84
N ALA A 222 -0.20 9.04 7.60
CA ALA A 222 -1.06 8.01 8.16
C ALA A 222 -1.00 7.96 9.69
N LEU A 223 0.20 7.97 10.27
CA LEU A 223 0.37 7.95 11.73
C LEU A 223 -0.18 9.21 12.40
N GLU A 224 -0.11 10.37 11.75
CA GLU A 224 -0.63 11.65 12.26
C GLU A 224 -2.14 11.78 12.16
N THR A 225 -2.75 11.20 11.11
CA THR A 225 -4.18 11.34 10.84
C THR A 225 -5.02 10.14 11.28
N GLY A 226 -4.39 8.98 11.48
CA GLY A 226 -5.07 7.70 11.65
C GLY A 226 -5.76 7.20 10.38
N CYS A 227 -5.52 7.82 9.22
CA CYS A 227 -6.18 7.42 7.98
C CYS A 227 -5.64 6.09 7.43
N PRO A 228 -6.45 5.31 6.69
CA PRO A 228 -5.98 4.11 6.04
C PRO A 228 -4.99 4.43 4.91
N VAL A 229 -3.94 3.61 4.81
CA VAL A 229 -3.01 3.59 3.67
C VAL A 229 -3.37 2.44 2.75
N ILE A 230 -3.75 2.76 1.52
CA ILE A 230 -4.16 1.79 0.51
C ILE A 230 -2.97 1.54 -0.44
N PRO A 231 -2.35 0.36 -0.39
CA PRO A 231 -1.23 0.03 -1.27
C PRO A 231 -1.77 -0.36 -2.64
N VAL A 232 -1.18 0.20 -3.70
CA VAL A 232 -1.53 -0.15 -5.08
C VAL A 232 -0.27 -0.46 -5.87
N GLY A 233 -0.22 -1.64 -6.46
CA GLY A 233 0.76 -2.00 -7.48
C GLY A 233 0.25 -1.55 -8.84
N GLN A 234 1.09 -0.92 -9.63
CA GLN A 234 0.78 -0.56 -11.02
C GLN A 234 1.87 -1.07 -11.98
N TRP A 235 1.45 -1.42 -13.20
CA TRP A 235 2.33 -1.92 -14.25
C TRP A 235 1.82 -1.55 -15.65
N GLY A 236 2.76 -1.39 -16.59
CA GLY A 236 2.51 -1.22 -18.03
C GLY A 236 2.66 0.22 -18.54
N ALA A 237 2.62 1.22 -17.67
CA ALA A 237 2.77 2.63 -18.06
C ALA A 237 4.18 2.92 -18.64
N GLN A 238 5.19 2.21 -18.14
CA GLN A 238 6.56 2.24 -18.65
C GLN A 238 6.70 1.70 -20.07
N GLU A 239 5.79 0.85 -20.55
CA GLU A 239 5.80 0.35 -21.93
C GLU A 239 5.29 1.40 -22.92
N ILE A 240 4.44 2.32 -22.45
CA ILE A 240 3.93 3.43 -23.26
C ILE A 240 4.91 4.58 -23.23
N LEU A 241 5.33 5.00 -22.04
CA LEU A 241 6.28 6.10 -21.89
C LEU A 241 7.41 5.63 -20.98
N PRO A 242 8.46 5.01 -21.55
CA PRO A 242 9.61 4.58 -20.79
C PRO A 242 10.24 5.75 -20.02
N PRO A 243 10.88 5.50 -18.86
CA PRO A 243 11.53 6.54 -18.08
C PRO A 243 12.43 7.44 -18.94
N TYR A 244 12.26 8.75 -18.81
CA TYR A 244 13.06 9.78 -19.49
C TYR A 244 13.03 9.74 -21.02
N THR A 245 11.99 9.14 -21.60
CA THR A 245 11.69 9.25 -23.04
C THR A 245 10.61 10.33 -23.25
N LYS A 246 10.70 11.10 -24.33
CA LYS A 246 9.70 12.15 -24.67
C LYS A 246 8.58 11.67 -25.59
N LYS A 247 8.80 10.57 -26.31
CA LYS A 247 7.87 10.04 -27.33
C LYS A 247 7.09 8.84 -26.76
N PRO A 248 5.76 8.94 -26.59
CA PRO A 248 4.95 7.83 -26.14
C PRO A 248 4.71 6.81 -27.27
N LEU A 249 4.77 5.53 -26.94
CA LEU A 249 4.49 4.38 -27.79
C LEU A 249 3.05 3.91 -27.55
N VAL A 250 2.10 4.60 -28.17
CA VAL A 250 0.66 4.35 -27.97
C VAL A 250 0.10 3.24 -28.88
N PHE A 251 0.88 2.82 -29.88
CA PHE A 251 0.51 1.74 -30.79
C PHE A 251 1.60 0.64 -30.83
N PRO A 252 1.25 -0.65 -30.71
CA PRO A 252 -0.08 -1.16 -30.36
C PRO A 252 -0.46 -0.79 -28.91
N ARG A 253 -1.76 -0.75 -28.62
CA ARG A 253 -2.28 -0.41 -27.28
C ARG A 253 -1.68 -1.34 -26.22
N LYS A 254 -1.00 -0.75 -25.23
CA LYS A 254 -0.41 -1.47 -24.09
C LYS A 254 -1.43 -1.65 -22.96
N LYS A 255 -1.24 -2.70 -22.15
CA LYS A 255 -2.11 -3.00 -21.00
C LYS A 255 -1.58 -2.29 -19.75
N ILE A 256 -2.41 -1.47 -19.13
CA ILE A 256 -2.16 -0.86 -17.83
C ILE A 256 -2.92 -1.67 -16.79
N VAL A 257 -2.19 -2.20 -15.80
CA VAL A 257 -2.76 -2.95 -14.70
C VAL A 257 -2.56 -2.16 -13.41
N ALA A 258 -3.61 -2.01 -12.62
CA ALA A 258 -3.49 -1.53 -11.24
C ALA A 258 -4.21 -2.50 -10.30
N ARG A 259 -3.52 -2.94 -9.26
CA ARG A 259 -4.02 -3.90 -8.28
C ARG A 259 -4.01 -3.26 -6.89
N VAL A 260 -5.17 -3.29 -6.25
CA VAL A 260 -5.37 -2.71 -4.92
C VAL A 260 -5.22 -3.79 -3.86
N GLY A 261 -4.27 -3.59 -2.94
CA GLY A 261 -4.11 -4.43 -1.76
C GLY A 261 -5.05 -4.02 -0.61
N PRO A 262 -5.14 -4.84 0.45
CA PRO A 262 -5.81 -4.45 1.67
C PRO A 262 -5.12 -3.24 2.32
N PRO A 263 -5.85 -2.42 3.12
CA PRO A 263 -5.23 -1.35 3.90
C PRO A 263 -4.07 -1.87 4.75
N VAL A 264 -2.97 -1.14 4.78
CA VAL A 264 -1.79 -1.52 5.57
C VAL A 264 -2.10 -1.38 7.06
N ASP A 265 -1.89 -2.45 7.82
CA ASP A 265 -2.06 -2.41 9.27
C ASP A 265 -0.89 -1.65 9.93
N LEU A 266 -1.24 -0.47 10.45
CA LEU A 266 -0.36 0.43 11.20
C LEU A 266 -0.91 0.70 12.60
N GLY A 267 -1.95 -0.03 13.04
CA GLY A 267 -2.65 0.25 14.29
C GLY A 267 -1.75 0.12 15.53
N ASP A 268 -0.89 -0.91 15.54
CA ASP A 268 0.11 -1.10 16.59
C ASP A 268 1.12 0.05 16.61
N LEU A 269 1.57 0.50 15.44
CA LEU A 269 2.54 1.60 15.31
C LEU A 269 1.95 2.97 15.69
N ALA A 270 0.67 3.19 15.39
CA ALA A 270 -0.04 4.41 15.77
C ALA A 270 -0.15 4.58 17.29
N SER A 271 -0.16 3.47 18.03
CA SER A 271 -0.28 3.45 19.50
C SER A 271 1.05 3.66 20.24
N ARG A 272 2.20 3.47 19.57
CA ARG A 272 3.53 3.61 20.18
C ARG A 272 3.89 5.09 20.34
N GLN A 273 4.21 5.50 21.57
CA GLN A 273 4.76 6.82 21.87
C GLN A 273 6.14 6.71 22.53
N PRO A 274 7.11 7.57 22.17
CA PRO A 274 7.05 8.62 21.15
C PRO A 274 7.05 8.03 19.72
N ARG A 275 6.57 8.80 18.73
CA ARG A 275 6.68 8.44 17.30
C ARG A 275 8.14 8.60 16.83
N SER A 276 9.00 7.67 17.24
CA SER A 276 10.43 7.68 16.94
C SER A 276 10.69 7.45 15.44
N ALA A 277 11.93 7.71 15.02
CA ALA A 277 12.35 7.44 13.64
C ALA A 277 12.15 5.97 13.26
N ASP A 278 12.36 5.04 14.20
CA ASP A 278 12.20 3.61 13.98
C ASP A 278 10.74 3.22 13.71
N VAL A 279 9.79 3.79 14.46
CA VAL A 279 8.34 3.57 14.22
C VAL A 279 7.95 4.04 12.82
N ILE A 280 8.47 5.21 12.40
CA ILE A 280 8.19 5.77 11.07
C ILE A 280 8.84 4.92 9.97
N ASN A 281 10.05 4.43 10.19
CA ASN A 281 10.75 3.55 9.25
C ASN A 281 10.01 2.21 9.12
N GLU A 282 9.62 1.59 10.23
CA GLU A 282 8.84 0.35 10.26
C GLU A 282 7.51 0.52 9.50
N ALA A 283 6.78 1.62 9.74
CA ALA A 283 5.56 1.93 9.00
C ALA A 283 5.82 2.12 7.50
N THR A 284 6.92 2.79 7.14
CA THR A 284 7.32 2.98 5.73
C THR A 284 7.63 1.64 5.06
N ASP A 285 8.35 0.76 5.75
CA ASP A 285 8.72 -0.55 5.24
C ASP A 285 7.51 -1.47 5.06
N ARG A 286 6.54 -1.44 5.98
CA ARG A 286 5.25 -2.15 5.82
C ARG A 286 4.48 -1.65 4.60
N ILE A 287 4.42 -0.34 4.38
CA ILE A 287 3.76 0.26 3.21
C ILE A 287 4.47 -0.19 1.92
N MET A 288 5.80 -0.12 1.88
CA MET A 288 6.56 -0.54 0.70
C MET A 288 6.43 -2.04 0.45
N ALA A 289 6.43 -2.88 1.48
CA ALA A 289 6.20 -4.31 1.36
C ALA A 289 4.82 -4.62 0.76
N ALA A 290 3.78 -3.94 1.24
CA ALA A 290 2.43 -4.12 0.71
C ALA A 290 2.31 -3.69 -0.76
N ILE A 291 2.99 -2.61 -1.17
CA ILE A 291 3.07 -2.18 -2.58
C ILE A 291 3.84 -3.22 -3.42
N THR A 292 5.02 -3.65 -2.97
CA THR A 292 5.83 -4.68 -3.64
C THR A 292 5.01 -5.95 -3.87
N GLN A 293 4.28 -6.41 -2.86
CA GLN A 293 3.40 -7.58 -2.99
C GLN A 293 2.35 -7.41 -4.10
N GLN A 294 1.77 -6.22 -4.27
CA GLN A 294 0.83 -6.01 -5.38
C GLN A 294 1.52 -6.07 -6.74
N VAL A 295 2.78 -5.63 -6.84
CA VAL A 295 3.57 -5.71 -8.07
C VAL A 295 3.98 -7.15 -8.36
N GLU A 296 4.37 -7.94 -7.36
CA GLU A 296 4.62 -9.38 -7.49
C GLU A 296 3.39 -10.12 -8.05
N LEU A 297 2.20 -9.81 -7.52
CA LEU A 297 0.95 -10.42 -7.98
C LEU A 297 0.57 -10.02 -9.41
N ILE A 298 0.89 -8.79 -9.84
CA ILE A 298 0.65 -8.35 -11.22
C ILE A 298 1.62 -9.03 -12.18
N ARG A 299 2.90 -9.11 -11.82
CA ARG A 299 3.98 -9.66 -12.66
C ARG A 299 4.04 -11.18 -12.62
N ASN A 300 3.44 -11.81 -11.61
CA ASN A 300 3.62 -13.22 -11.28
C ASN A 300 5.11 -13.59 -11.13
N GLU A 301 5.85 -12.72 -10.45
CA GLU A 301 7.29 -12.81 -10.18
C GLU A 301 7.53 -12.48 -8.70
N GLU A 302 8.64 -12.95 -8.14
CA GLU A 302 9.06 -12.62 -6.78
C GLU A 302 10.02 -11.42 -6.83
N ALA A 303 9.84 -10.47 -5.92
CA ALA A 303 10.71 -9.32 -5.82
C ALA A 303 12.07 -9.71 -5.18
N PRO A 304 13.15 -8.99 -5.49
CA PRO A 304 14.42 -9.17 -4.79
C PRO A 304 14.28 -8.93 -3.29
N ASP A 305 15.04 -9.69 -2.48
CA ASP A 305 15.04 -9.58 -1.01
C ASP A 305 15.37 -8.15 -0.54
N GLU A 306 16.33 -7.51 -1.22
CA GLU A 306 16.75 -6.14 -0.96
C GLU A 306 16.12 -5.16 -1.96
N ARG A 307 15.47 -4.12 -1.44
CA ARG A 307 14.94 -3.03 -2.28
C ARG A 307 16.07 -2.15 -2.80
N TYR A 308 15.99 -1.79 -4.07
CA TYR A 308 16.91 -0.84 -4.68
C TYR A 308 16.94 0.51 -3.92
N ASP A 309 18.11 0.90 -3.42
CA ASP A 309 18.35 2.23 -2.85
C ASP A 309 19.30 3.05 -3.75
N MET A 310 18.81 4.18 -4.26
CA MET A 310 19.60 5.11 -5.07
C MET A 310 20.82 5.69 -4.34
N ARG A 311 20.85 5.70 -3.01
CA ARG A 311 22.01 6.17 -2.23
C ARG A 311 23.18 5.19 -2.29
N ILE A 312 22.88 3.90 -2.47
CA ILE A 312 23.86 2.82 -2.53
C ILE A 312 24.20 2.51 -3.99
N HIS A 313 23.17 2.28 -4.80
CA HIS A 313 23.29 1.80 -6.19
C HIS A 313 23.41 2.92 -7.23
N GLY A 314 23.10 4.17 -6.84
CA GLY A 314 23.16 5.34 -7.71
C GLY A 314 21.93 5.55 -8.61
N ASP A 315 21.97 6.64 -9.40
CA ASP A 315 20.94 6.99 -10.38
C ASP A 315 21.42 6.67 -11.80
N ARG A 316 20.94 5.56 -12.36
CA ARG A 316 21.28 5.13 -13.74
C ARG A 316 20.90 6.13 -14.84
N PHE A 317 20.00 7.07 -14.56
CA PHE A 317 19.57 8.08 -15.53
C PHE A 317 20.21 9.46 -15.32
N LYS A 318 21.18 9.60 -14.40
CA LYS A 318 21.83 10.87 -14.07
C LYS A 318 22.37 11.61 -15.30
N ASN A 319 22.96 10.88 -16.26
CA ASN A 319 23.53 11.49 -17.47
C ASN A 319 22.48 11.81 -18.54
N ARG A 320 21.41 11.02 -18.65
CA ARG A 320 20.33 11.26 -19.63
C ARG A 320 19.48 12.48 -19.28
N LYS A 321 19.33 12.80 -17.99
CA LYS A 321 18.62 13.99 -17.51
C LYS A 321 19.26 15.32 -17.97
N LYS A 322 20.56 15.34 -18.23
CA LYS A 322 21.27 16.54 -18.70
C LYS A 322 21.09 16.81 -20.19
N ALA A 323 20.70 15.78 -20.96
CA ALA A 323 20.59 15.83 -22.42
C ALA A 323 19.14 16.03 -22.92
N SER A 324 18.16 16.10 -22.02
CA SER A 324 16.72 16.20 -22.33
C SER A 324 16.13 17.52 -21.88
#